data_AF-D7EAN5-F1
#
_entry.id   AF-D7EAN5-F1
#
_cell.length_a   1.000
_cell.length_b   1.000
_cell.length_c   1.000
_cell.angle_alpha   90.00
_cell.angle_beta   90.00
_cell.angle_gamma   90.00
#
_symmetry.space_group_name_H-M   'P 1'
#
loop_
_entity.id
_entity.type
_entity.pdbx_description
1 polymer ?
#
loop_
_entity_poly.entity_id
_entity_poly.type
_entity_poly.pdbx_seq_one_letter_code
_entity_poly.pdbx_strand_id
1 'polypeptide(L)'
;MSLEDVIKEVAGELENLVSTKTVIGDPVESAGKTIIPVTRVSFGFGSGGGEEKKNESESGFGGGGGAGAKIEPVAFIVISE
;
A
#
# COMPACT_ATOMS: atom_id res chain seq x y z
N MET A 1 -7.13 10.41 -25.31
CA MET A 1 -7.60 9.92 -24.00
C MET A 1 -8.86 10.68 -23.70
N SER A 2 -9.97 9.97 -23.55
CA SER A 2 -11.25 10.56 -23.17
C SER A 2 -11.19 10.95 -21.69
N LEU A 3 -12.05 11.89 -21.25
CA LEU A 3 -12.11 12.29 -19.84
C LEU A 3 -12.45 11.08 -18.95
N GLU A 4 -13.23 10.16 -19.48
CA GLU A 4 -13.57 8.89 -18.86
C GLU A 4 -12.34 8.00 -18.61
N ASP A 5 -11.37 8.00 -19.52
CA ASP A 5 -10.12 7.25 -19.37
C ASP A 5 -9.27 7.83 -18.24
N VAL A 6 -9.18 9.16 -18.15
CA VAL A 6 -8.42 9.85 -17.08
C VAL A 6 -9.05 9.60 -15.71
N ILE A 7 -10.38 9.66 -15.62
CA ILE A 7 -11.10 9.42 -14.36
C ILE A 7 -10.93 7.95 -13.92
N LYS A 8 -10.95 7.00 -14.86
CA LYS A 8 -10.71 5.58 -14.56
C LYS A 8 -9.28 5.32 -14.08
N GLU A 9 -8.29 5.92 -14.72
CA GLU A 9 -6.89 5.77 -14.34
C GLU A 9 -6.68 6.29 -12.91
N VAL A 10 -7.14 7.50 -12.62
CA VAL A 10 -7.04 8.12 -11.28
C VAL A 10 -7.76 7.29 -10.21
N ALA A 11 -8.96 6.78 -10.51
CA ALA A 11 -9.71 5.95 -9.57
C ALA A 11 -8.99 4.62 -9.28
N GLY A 12 -8.45 3.96 -10.32
CA GLY A 12 -7.70 2.72 -10.16
C GLY A 12 -6.39 2.90 -9.40
N GLU A 13 -5.72 4.04 -9.60
CA GLU A 13 -4.48 4.35 -8.90
C GLU A 13 -4.72 4.69 -7.43
N LEU A 14 -5.84 5.35 -7.11
CA LEU A 14 -6.29 5.57 -5.73
C LEU A 14 -6.62 4.25 -5.00
N GLU A 15 -7.25 3.30 -5.69
CA GLU A 15 -7.54 1.97 -5.13
C GLU A 15 -6.25 1.19 -4.80
N ASN A 16 -5.22 1.34 -5.64
CA ASN A 16 -3.90 0.75 -5.41
C ASN A 16 -3.09 1.45 -4.31
N LEU A 17 -3.23 2.77 -4.16
CA LEU A 17 -2.63 3.56 -3.07
C LEU A 17 -3.18 3.18 -1.69
N VAL A 18 -4.44 2.71 -1.64
CA VAL A 18 -5.09 2.20 -0.41
C VAL A 18 -5.02 0.67 -0.35
N SER A 19 -3.96 0.05 -0.89
CA SER A 19 -3.83 -1.42 -0.90
C SER A 19 -3.39 -1.97 0.46
N THR A 20 -4.28 -1.89 1.44
CA THR A 20 -4.18 -2.77 2.59
C THR A 20 -4.83 -4.11 2.29
N LYS A 21 -4.07 -5.20 2.40
CA LYS A 21 -4.53 -6.57 2.17
C LYS A 21 -4.53 -7.34 3.48
N THR A 22 -5.55 -8.17 3.68
CA THR A 22 -5.55 -9.18 4.75
C THR A 22 -4.89 -10.44 4.23
N VAL A 23 -3.92 -10.96 4.98
CA VAL A 23 -3.22 -12.21 4.73
C VAL A 23 -3.66 -13.22 5.77
N ILE A 24 -4.15 -14.37 5.30
CA ILE A 24 -4.44 -15.52 6.13
C ILE A 24 -3.20 -16.41 6.04
N GLY A 25 -2.51 -16.59 7.16
CA GLY A 25 -1.35 -17.46 7.23
C GLY A 25 -1.73 -18.93 7.36
N ASP A 26 -0.73 -19.79 7.21
CA ASP A 26 -0.95 -21.23 7.27
C ASP A 26 -1.44 -21.66 8.67
N PRO A 27 -2.36 -22.63 8.74
CA PRO A 27 -2.80 -23.20 10.01
C PRO A 27 -1.65 -23.85 10.77
N VAL A 28 -1.58 -23.59 12.07
CA VAL A 28 -0.61 -24.18 12.99
C VAL A 28 -1.35 -25.01 14.03
N GLU A 29 -1.03 -26.30 14.11
CA GLU A 29 -1.57 -27.20 15.14
C GLU A 29 -0.78 -27.07 16.44
N SER A 30 -1.47 -26.81 17.55
CA SER A 30 -0.86 -26.74 18.87
C SER A 30 -1.82 -27.20 19.95
N ALA A 31 -1.40 -28.16 20.78
CA ALA A 31 -2.19 -28.67 21.92
C ALA A 31 -3.62 -29.11 21.54
N GLY A 32 -3.79 -29.74 20.36
CA GLY A 32 -5.09 -30.18 19.85
C GLY A 32 -5.99 -29.06 19.34
N LYS A 33 -5.43 -27.88 19.04
CA LYS A 33 -6.13 -26.73 18.48
C LYS A 33 -5.47 -26.29 17.17
N THR A 34 -6.30 -25.95 16.20
CA THR A 34 -5.84 -25.32 14.96
C THR A 34 -5.82 -23.81 15.14
N ILE A 35 -4.67 -23.17 14.92
CA ILE A 35 -4.47 -21.74 15.05
C ILE A 35 -4.18 -21.15 13.67
N ILE A 36 -5.01 -20.23 13.20
CA ILE A 36 -4.82 -19.56 11.90
C ILE A 36 -4.48 -18.08 12.16
N PRO A 37 -3.24 -17.64 11.89
CA PRO A 37 -2.86 -16.23 12.06
C PRO A 37 -3.46 -15.37 10.95
N VAL A 38 -4.04 -14.23 11.34
CA VAL A 38 -4.58 -13.23 10.42
C VAL A 38 -3.75 -11.96 10.56
N THR A 39 -3.20 -11.50 9.45
CA THR A 39 -2.29 -10.34 9.42
C THR A 39 -2.78 -9.32 8.40
N ARG A 40 -2.67 -8.04 8.73
CA ARG A 40 -2.95 -6.93 7.83
C ARG A 40 -1.62 -6.42 7.26
N VAL A 41 -1.52 -6.38 5.93
CA VAL A 41 -0.34 -5.88 5.23
C VAL A 41 -0.72 -4.62 4.46
N SER A 42 -0.09 -3.51 4.78
CA SER A 42 -0.29 -2.22 4.12
C SER A 42 0.97 -1.82 3.39
N PHE A 43 0.81 -1.34 2.15
CA PHE A 43 1.87 -0.70 1.40
C PHE A 43 1.49 0.75 1.16
N GLY A 44 2.48 1.63 1.15
CA GLY A 44 2.30 3.04 0.83
C GLY A 44 3.50 3.53 0.07
N PHE A 45 3.25 4.41 -0.90
CA PHE A 45 4.29 5.12 -1.62
C PHE A 45 3.88 6.57 -1.76
N GLY A 46 4.88 7.45 -1.84
CA GLY A 46 4.67 8.87 -2.00
C GLY A 46 5.83 9.47 -2.75
N SER A 47 5.53 10.38 -3.66
CA SER A 47 6.53 11.15 -4.39
C SER A 47 6.10 12.61 -4.44
N GLY A 48 7.08 13.49 -4.60
CA GLY A 48 6.87 14.92 -4.71
C GLY A 48 8.05 15.58 -5.39
N GLY A 49 7.77 16.63 -6.15
CA GLY A 49 8.78 17.41 -6.85
C GLY A 49 8.34 18.85 -6.99
N GLY A 50 9.33 19.72 -7.15
CA GLY A 50 9.15 21.15 -7.34
C GLY A 50 10.14 21.65 -8.38
N GLU A 51 9.68 22.61 -9.16
CA GLU A 51 10.46 23.22 -10.23
C GLU A 51 10.45 24.73 -10.01
N GLU A 52 11.63 25.35 -9.99
CA GLU A 52 11.79 26.79 -9.81
C GLU A 52 11.81 27.47 -11.18
N LYS A 53 10.81 28.32 -11.46
CA LYS A 53 10.79 29.17 -12.66
C LYS A 53 11.53 30.47 -12.40
N LYS A 54 12.81 30.53 -12.80
CA LYS A 54 13.55 31.80 -12.98
C LYS A 54 13.83 32.03 -14.46
N ASN A 55 13.91 33.32 -14.84
CA ASN A 55 14.10 33.78 -16.21
C ASN A 55 15.28 33.07 -16.90
N GLU A 56 15.01 32.53 -18.09
CA GLU A 56 15.84 32.03 -19.21
C GLU A 56 17.26 31.43 -19.00
N SER A 57 17.83 31.37 -17.80
CA SER A 57 19.23 30.95 -17.63
C SER A 57 19.51 30.04 -16.42
N GLU A 58 18.64 30.02 -15.40
CA GLU A 58 18.79 29.10 -14.26
C GLU A 58 17.43 28.61 -13.75
N SER A 59 16.98 27.44 -14.21
CA SER A 59 15.83 26.73 -13.65
C SER A 59 16.31 25.51 -12.86
N GLY A 60 15.94 25.46 -11.57
CA GLY A 60 16.26 24.34 -10.68
C GLY A 60 15.09 23.36 -10.60
N PHE A 61 15.40 22.06 -10.64
CA PHE A 61 14.43 20.99 -10.39
C PHE A 61 14.88 20.17 -9.18
N GLY A 62 13.95 19.86 -8.29
CA GLY A 62 14.17 18.96 -7.16
C GLY A 62 12.99 18.00 -7.02
N GLY A 63 13.30 16.72 -6.89
CA GLY A 63 12.30 15.68 -6.69
C GLY A 63 12.77 14.63 -5.69
N GLY A 64 11.82 13.99 -5.03
CA GLY A 64 12.05 12.89 -4.11
C GLY A 64 10.84 11.97 -4.01
N GLY A 65 11.09 10.73 -3.62
CA GLY A 65 10.04 9.75 -3.38
C GLY A 65 10.48 8.68 -2.40
N GLY A 66 9.51 7.95 -1.88
CA GLY A 66 9.72 6.87 -0.94
C GLY A 66 8.55 5.88 -0.95
N ALA A 67 8.84 4.68 -0.48
CA ALA A 67 7.86 3.63 -0.28
C ALA A 67 8.06 2.98 1.09
N GLY A 68 7.00 2.41 1.63
CA GLY A 68 7.00 1.72 2.90
C GLY A 68 5.97 0.59 2.91
N ALA A 69 6.25 -0.43 3.72
CA ALA A 69 5.34 -1.51 4.01
C ALA A 69 5.15 -1.63 5.52
N LYS A 70 3.95 -2.01 5.95
CA LYS A 70 3.62 -2.30 7.34
C LYS A 70 2.94 -3.66 7.39
N ILE A 71 3.43 -4.52 8.29
CA ILE A 71 2.82 -5.82 8.60
C ILE A 71 2.30 -5.73 10.03
N GLU A 72 1.02 -6.00 10.23
CA GLU A 72 0.35 -5.90 11.52
C GLU A 72 -0.44 -7.17 11.80
N PRO A 73 -0.04 -8.01 12.77
CA PRO A 73 -0.84 -9.14 13.22
C PRO A 73 -2.14 -8.61 13.84
N VAL A 74 -3.29 -8.99 13.28
CA VAL A 74 -4.60 -8.46 13.71
C VAL A 74 -5.37 -9.45 14.57
N ALA A 75 -5.26 -10.75 14.29
CA ALA A 75 -5.99 -11.77 15.05
C ALA A 75 -5.38 -13.16 14.89
N PHE A 76 -5.84 -14.07 15.75
CA PHE A 76 -5.69 -15.52 15.57
C PHE A 76 -7.08 -16.14 15.60
N ILE A 77 -7.39 -16.97 14.60
CA ILE A 77 -8.58 -17.83 14.64
C ILE A 77 -8.17 -19.13 15.30
N VAL A 78 -8.85 -19.51 16.37
CA VAL A 78 -8.58 -20.76 17.10
C VAL A 78 -9.78 -21.68 16.92
N ILE A 79 -9.53 -22.87 16.41
CA ILE A 79 -10.51 -23.95 16.27
C ILE A 79 -10.16 -25.01 17.31
N SER A 80 -11.15 -25.48 18.07
CA SER A 80 -11.05 -26.57 19.04
C SER A 80 -12.22 -27.52 18.78
N GLU A 81 -12.00 -28.83 18.95
CA GLU A 81 -13.10 -29.82 19.00
C GLU A 81 -14.06 -29.55 20.17
#